data_AF-A0A7V9H9Y5-F1
#
_entry.id   AF-A0A7V9H9Y5-F1
#
_cell.length_a   1.000
_cell.length_b   1.000
_cell.length_c   1.000
_cell.angle_alpha   90.00
_cell.angle_beta   90.00
_cell.angle_gamma   90.00
#
_symmetry.space_group_name_H-M   'P 1'
#
loop_
_entity.id
_entity.type
_entity.pdbx_description
1 polymer ?
#
loop_
_entity_poly.entity_id
_entity_poly.type
_entity_poly.pdbx_seq_one_letter_code
_entity_poly.pdbx_strand_id
1 'polypeptide(L)'
;MATRERVIFNLDRFEWTGPGWLQIWGGWDGMDRRDLADPALIVHARGASQRLAAPPDGIRGGIRNWHAIFPWEDDPAAIEGAELELAGGAVVELPPPGSSNGRRRFGRTRLAVREAEPQGAIAASDSAASEAVVAGEADAISVHLAVVAAREEAAEAREELKLARAAASRSAEDAEGERARRQIEANRLREAMDTLRQLADESLQKERAVTQGLSAELDKYESVVKDHRAFAAGLRDQMQSLSEELIESREIGEVARAEADGLSLRVEEVEREARRTAEKTQQELESLRADLVESRQVAESWGAEADRVRAQLAEAQGEFDRSGGETERLRAHLAQVEREAHQSGGETERLRAQLEEAQERLEQTGAEEERLRTHFEKAQRQAEQSNAEGERLRTHLERTRQQAQQSAAEAEQLRGEIESVRERAGQADDLRAELEAARRAAQEAGSEVQALRRSLAAVREALQG
;
A
#
# COMPACT_ATOMS: atom_id res chain seq x y z
N MET A 1 -114.99 38.60 45.11
CA MET A 1 -114.12 39.07 44.00
C MET A 1 -112.75 38.44 44.19
N ALA A 2 -112.08 38.02 43.12
CA ALA A 2 -110.69 37.58 43.22
C ALA A 2 -109.80 38.81 43.37
N THR A 3 -108.86 38.78 44.33
CA THR A 3 -107.74 39.72 44.36
C THR A 3 -106.83 39.39 43.19
N ARG A 4 -106.85 40.20 42.12
CA ARG A 4 -105.79 40.15 41.10
C ARG A 4 -104.46 40.36 41.81
N GLU A 5 -103.57 39.39 41.73
CA GLU A 5 -102.21 39.57 42.27
C GLU A 5 -101.54 40.70 41.48
N ARG A 6 -100.96 41.66 42.19
CA ARG A 6 -100.38 42.84 41.57
C ARG A 6 -99.08 42.45 40.88
N VAL A 7 -99.13 42.31 39.56
CA VAL A 7 -97.96 41.92 38.76
C VAL A 7 -96.84 42.95 38.92
N ILE A 8 -95.61 42.48 39.13
CA ILE A 8 -94.40 43.30 39.27
C ILE A 8 -93.35 42.78 38.30
N PHE A 9 -92.73 43.69 37.54
CA PHE A 9 -91.51 43.39 36.80
C PHE A 9 -90.29 43.85 37.59
N ASN A 10 -89.45 42.92 38.03
CA ASN A 10 -88.15 43.21 38.62
C ASN A 10 -87.15 43.39 37.46
N LEU A 11 -86.92 44.63 37.02
CA LEU A 11 -85.90 44.94 36.02
C LEU A 11 -84.51 44.78 36.64
N ASP A 12 -83.68 43.93 36.02
CA ASP A 12 -82.28 43.70 36.40
C ASP A 12 -81.31 44.52 35.54
N ARG A 13 -81.61 44.69 34.25
CA ARG A 13 -80.73 45.39 33.30
C ARG A 13 -81.50 45.87 32.05
N PHE A 14 -81.25 47.10 31.61
CA PHE A 14 -81.71 47.62 30.31
C PHE A 14 -80.58 48.40 29.63
N GLU A 15 -79.95 47.79 28.63
CA GLU A 15 -78.68 48.27 28.06
C GLU A 15 -78.56 47.97 26.56
N TRP A 16 -77.71 48.75 25.91
CA TRP A 16 -77.29 48.58 24.51
C TRP A 16 -76.32 47.40 24.35
N THR A 17 -76.54 46.57 23.34
CA THR A 17 -75.62 45.48 22.96
C THR A 17 -75.02 45.75 21.58
N GLY A 18 -74.09 46.72 21.54
CA GLY A 18 -73.53 47.25 20.31
C GLY A 18 -74.46 48.26 19.62
N PRO A 19 -74.03 48.82 18.47
CA PRO A 19 -74.85 49.73 17.68
C PRO A 19 -76.02 48.94 17.06
N GLY A 20 -77.21 49.15 17.62
CA GLY A 20 -78.49 48.74 17.03
C GLY A 20 -79.25 47.59 17.69
N TRP A 21 -78.91 47.22 18.93
CA TRP A 21 -79.69 46.25 19.71
C TRP A 21 -79.89 46.70 21.15
N LEU A 22 -81.15 46.67 21.60
CA LEU A 22 -81.55 46.90 22.98
C LEU A 22 -81.80 45.56 23.67
N GLN A 23 -81.34 45.40 24.92
CA GLN A 23 -81.60 44.21 25.73
C GLN A 23 -82.23 44.54 27.08
N ILE A 24 -83.32 43.84 27.40
CA ILE A 24 -84.02 43.92 28.68
C ILE A 24 -83.87 42.58 29.40
N TRP A 25 -83.43 42.63 30.66
CA TRP A 25 -83.29 41.48 31.56
C TRP A 25 -84.09 41.74 32.84
N GLY A 26 -84.83 40.74 33.32
CA GLY A 26 -85.55 40.85 34.59
C GLY A 26 -86.27 39.58 35.03
N GLY A 27 -87.20 39.74 35.97
CA GLY A 27 -88.08 38.67 36.42
C GLY A 27 -89.46 39.18 36.84
N TRP A 28 -90.50 38.51 36.35
CA TRP A 28 -91.89 38.82 36.63
C TRP A 28 -92.34 38.07 37.89
N ASP A 29 -93.02 38.77 38.79
CA ASP A 29 -93.76 38.18 39.91
C ASP A 29 -95.26 38.39 39.64
N GLY A 30 -96.06 37.32 39.72
CA GLY A 30 -97.52 37.37 39.53
C GLY A 30 -98.04 37.22 38.08
N MET A 31 -97.20 36.86 37.11
CA MET A 31 -97.58 36.63 35.71
C MET A 31 -97.32 35.18 35.26
N ASP A 32 -98.21 34.64 34.43
CA ASP A 32 -98.12 33.27 33.95
C ASP A 32 -97.19 33.14 32.74
N ARG A 33 -96.60 31.95 32.51
CA ARG A 33 -95.54 31.79 31.48
C ARG A 33 -96.06 32.01 30.05
N ARG A 34 -97.38 31.90 29.83
CA ARG A 34 -98.01 32.07 28.51
C ARG A 34 -98.11 33.54 28.09
N ASP A 35 -98.24 34.44 29.05
CA ASP A 35 -98.47 35.87 28.81
C ASP A 35 -97.16 36.62 28.52
N LEU A 36 -96.02 35.95 28.72
CA LEU A 36 -94.66 36.40 28.40
C LEU A 36 -94.25 36.19 26.92
N ALA A 37 -95.19 35.75 26.08
CA ALA A 37 -94.99 35.60 24.64
C ALA A 37 -95.14 36.95 23.89
N ASP A 38 -94.58 37.00 22.69
CA ASP A 38 -94.66 38.10 21.71
C ASP A 38 -94.52 39.52 22.32
N PRO A 39 -93.45 39.79 23.10
CA PRO A 39 -93.19 41.10 23.67
C PRO A 39 -92.93 42.13 22.58
N ALA A 40 -93.48 43.33 22.78
CA ALA A 40 -93.21 44.49 21.96
C ALA A 40 -92.66 45.64 22.81
N LEU A 41 -91.53 46.19 22.40
CA LEU A 41 -90.94 47.37 23.03
C LEU A 41 -91.41 48.62 22.25
N ILE A 42 -92.24 49.44 22.88
CA ILE A 42 -92.59 50.77 22.36
C ILE A 42 -91.50 51.72 22.83
N VAL A 43 -90.86 52.42 21.90
CA VAL A 43 -89.81 53.40 22.19
C VAL A 43 -90.30 54.78 21.75
N HIS A 44 -90.22 55.75 22.65
CA HIS A 44 -90.55 57.15 22.39
C HIS A 44 -89.27 57.92 22.09
N ALA A 45 -89.16 58.46 20.88
CA ALA A 45 -87.97 59.16 20.39
C ALA A 45 -88.35 60.30 19.44
N ARG A 46 -87.82 61.51 19.67
CA ARG A 46 -88.01 62.70 18.82
C ARG A 46 -89.49 63.02 18.55
N GLY A 47 -90.36 62.77 19.55
CA GLY A 47 -91.81 62.96 19.44
C GLY A 47 -92.58 61.91 18.63
N ALA A 48 -91.93 60.85 18.14
CA ALA A 48 -92.55 59.67 17.54
C ALA A 48 -92.51 58.47 18.49
N SER A 49 -93.40 57.49 18.28
CA SER A 49 -93.43 56.25 19.05
C SER A 49 -93.29 55.05 18.11
N GLN A 50 -92.25 54.24 18.26
CA GLN A 50 -91.94 53.10 17.41
C GLN A 50 -92.13 51.79 18.18
N ARG A 51 -92.95 50.88 17.65
CA ARG A 51 -93.16 49.54 18.23
C ARG A 51 -92.20 48.53 17.61
N LEU A 52 -91.32 47.97 18.42
CA LEU A 52 -90.31 46.97 18.03
C LEU A 52 -90.76 45.59 18.51
N ALA A 53 -90.87 44.62 17.61
CA ALA A 53 -91.09 43.22 17.98
C ALA A 53 -89.75 42.54 18.27
N ALA A 54 -89.71 41.64 19.26
CA ALA A 54 -88.56 40.75 19.44
C ALA A 54 -88.46 39.75 18.27
N PRO A 55 -87.26 39.43 17.75
CA PRO A 55 -87.09 38.39 16.75
C PRO A 55 -87.27 36.99 17.39
N PRO A 56 -87.54 35.92 16.60
CA PRO A 56 -87.95 34.61 17.14
C PRO A 56 -87.00 34.00 18.19
N ASP A 57 -85.68 34.12 17.99
CA ASP A 57 -84.65 33.62 18.92
C ASP A 57 -84.21 34.67 19.97
N GLY A 58 -84.85 35.84 19.99
CA GLY A 58 -84.51 36.99 20.82
C GLY A 58 -85.13 36.96 22.23
N ILE A 59 -86.07 36.05 22.50
CA ILE A 59 -86.75 35.90 23.80
C ILE A 59 -86.19 34.66 24.49
N ARG A 60 -85.68 34.78 25.72
CA ARG A 60 -85.00 33.68 26.43
C ARG A 60 -85.35 33.63 27.92
N GLY A 61 -85.20 32.44 28.50
CA GLY A 61 -85.47 32.18 29.92
C GLY A 61 -86.93 31.90 30.25
N GLY A 62 -87.35 32.29 31.45
CA GLY A 62 -88.72 32.14 31.96
C GLY A 62 -89.02 33.14 33.06
N ILE A 63 -90.15 32.99 33.74
CA ILE A 63 -90.74 33.98 34.69
C ILE A 63 -89.70 34.71 35.56
N ARG A 64 -88.76 34.01 36.21
CA ARG A 64 -87.78 34.60 37.15
C ARG A 64 -86.50 35.17 36.53
N ASN A 65 -86.23 34.86 35.26
CA ASN A 65 -85.00 35.16 34.52
C ASN A 65 -85.30 35.42 33.03
N TRP A 66 -86.27 36.29 32.78
CA TRP A 66 -86.77 36.63 31.46
C TRP A 66 -85.83 37.63 30.78
N HIS A 67 -85.53 37.37 29.50
CA HIS A 67 -84.64 38.18 28.67
C HIS A 67 -85.26 38.39 27.30
N ALA A 68 -85.22 39.62 26.79
CA ALA A 68 -85.63 39.94 25.44
C ALA A 68 -84.64 40.91 24.76
N ILE A 69 -84.42 40.69 23.46
CA ILE A 69 -83.58 41.50 22.58
C ILE A 69 -84.48 42.16 21.53
N PHE A 70 -84.28 43.46 21.26
CA PHE A 70 -85.03 44.22 20.26
C PHE A 70 -84.05 44.91 19.30
N PRO A 71 -84.29 44.85 17.96
CA PRO A 71 -83.52 45.62 16.99
C PRO A 71 -83.88 47.10 17.07
N TRP A 72 -82.90 47.98 16.85
CA TRP A 72 -83.08 49.43 16.80
C TRP A 72 -82.16 50.02 15.73
N GLU A 73 -82.69 50.68 14.71
CA GLU A 73 -81.89 51.15 13.56
C GLU A 73 -81.55 52.65 13.64
N ASP A 74 -82.07 53.36 14.64
CA ASP A 74 -81.99 54.81 14.77
C ASP A 74 -80.89 55.28 15.76
N ASP A 75 -80.77 56.59 15.94
CA ASP A 75 -79.77 57.20 16.85
C ASP A 75 -79.99 56.81 18.34
N PRO A 76 -79.04 56.14 19.02
CA PRO A 76 -79.15 55.76 20.43
C PRO A 76 -79.40 56.92 21.41
N ALA A 77 -79.01 58.15 21.06
CA ALA A 77 -79.22 59.33 21.89
C ALA A 77 -80.63 59.93 21.78
N ALA A 78 -81.51 59.37 20.93
CA ALA A 78 -82.85 59.90 20.65
C ALA A 78 -83.95 59.38 21.59
N ILE A 79 -83.68 58.38 22.45
CA ILE A 79 -84.70 57.73 23.28
C ILE A 79 -85.03 58.58 24.51
N GLU A 80 -86.27 59.06 24.58
CA GLU A 80 -86.81 59.86 25.69
C GLU A 80 -87.49 58.97 26.75
N GLY A 81 -88.03 57.82 26.34
CA GLY A 81 -88.63 56.81 27.22
C GLY A 81 -88.96 55.52 26.46
N ALA A 82 -89.28 54.44 27.17
CA ALA A 82 -89.70 53.18 26.57
C ALA A 82 -90.74 52.46 27.43
N GLU A 83 -91.65 51.73 26.79
CA GLU A 83 -92.68 50.91 27.43
C GLU A 83 -92.62 49.48 26.87
N LEU A 84 -92.66 48.48 27.75
CA LEU A 84 -92.73 47.07 27.37
C LEU A 84 -94.18 46.59 27.43
N GLU A 85 -94.72 46.23 26.27
CA GLU A 85 -96.04 45.62 26.10
C GLU A 85 -95.91 44.10 25.94
N LEU A 86 -96.82 43.34 26.58
CA LEU A 86 -96.92 41.89 26.47
C LEU A 86 -98.30 41.45 25.95
N ALA A 87 -98.37 40.25 25.37
CA ALA A 87 -99.59 39.67 24.79
C ALA A 87 -100.79 39.59 25.77
N GLY A 88 -100.55 39.61 27.08
CA GLY A 88 -101.58 39.69 28.12
C GLY A 88 -102.20 41.08 28.35
N GLY A 89 -101.84 42.11 27.56
CA GLY A 89 -102.31 43.50 27.76
C GLY A 89 -101.62 44.24 28.91
N ALA A 90 -100.52 43.69 29.40
CA ALA A 90 -99.70 44.26 30.46
C ALA A 90 -98.68 45.27 29.89
N VAL A 91 -98.62 46.47 30.46
CA VAL A 91 -97.67 47.53 30.07
C VAL A 91 -96.75 47.88 31.25
N VAL A 92 -95.45 48.04 30.96
CA VAL A 92 -94.42 48.43 31.93
C VAL A 92 -93.61 49.60 31.39
N GLU A 93 -93.73 50.77 32.02
CA GLU A 93 -92.82 51.90 31.81
C GLU A 93 -91.39 51.51 32.23
N LEU A 94 -90.43 51.63 31.31
CA LEU A 94 -89.01 51.37 31.54
C LEU A 94 -88.23 52.70 31.67
N PRO A 95 -87.20 52.77 32.54
CA PRO A 95 -86.27 53.89 32.54
C PRO A 95 -85.45 53.94 31.23
N PRO A 96 -84.87 55.08 30.83
CA PRO A 96 -84.07 55.17 29.61
C PRO A 96 -82.81 54.27 29.65
N PRO A 97 -82.40 53.67 28.51
CA PRO A 97 -81.35 52.65 28.48
C PRO A 97 -80.00 53.22 28.92
N GLY A 98 -79.30 52.50 29.81
CA GLY A 98 -78.02 52.95 30.38
C GLY A 98 -78.11 53.94 31.53
N SER A 99 -79.31 54.28 32.05
CA SER A 99 -79.46 55.18 33.21
C SER A 99 -78.98 54.59 34.56
N SER A 100 -78.41 53.38 34.56
CA SER A 100 -77.88 52.67 35.72
C SER A 100 -76.55 53.25 36.20
N ASN A 101 -76.59 54.49 36.69
CA ASN A 101 -75.40 55.26 37.08
C ASN A 101 -74.76 54.77 38.40
N GLY A 102 -73.97 53.71 38.28
CA GLY A 102 -72.89 53.37 39.21
C GLY A 102 -73.24 52.54 40.46
N ARG A 103 -72.31 51.63 40.80
CA ARG A 103 -72.01 51.12 42.15
C ARG A 103 -73.18 51.05 43.17
N ARG A 104 -74.22 50.26 42.88
CA ARG A 104 -75.11 49.71 43.93
C ARG A 104 -75.12 48.19 43.84
N ARG A 105 -74.55 47.51 44.84
CA ARG A 105 -74.77 46.06 45.02
C ARG A 105 -76.13 45.86 45.67
N PHE A 106 -76.94 44.98 45.09
CA PHE A 106 -78.25 44.51 45.55
C PHE A 106 -79.39 45.57 45.54
N GLY A 107 -80.14 45.56 44.45
CA GLY A 107 -81.44 46.23 44.33
C GLY A 107 -82.01 46.05 42.92
N ARG A 108 -82.88 45.06 42.71
CA ARG A 108 -83.63 44.90 41.45
C ARG A 108 -84.65 46.05 41.36
N THR A 109 -84.77 46.70 40.21
CA THR A 109 -85.72 47.81 40.05
C THR A 109 -87.13 47.26 39.89
N ARG A 110 -87.95 47.35 40.94
CA ARG A 110 -89.35 46.92 40.91
C ARG A 110 -90.21 47.95 40.17
N LEU A 111 -90.59 47.60 38.95
CA LEU A 111 -91.53 48.34 38.13
C LEU A 111 -92.93 47.73 38.32
N ALA A 112 -93.91 48.58 38.62
CA ALA A 112 -95.29 48.15 38.75
C ALA A 112 -95.92 48.05 37.36
N VAL A 113 -96.41 46.85 37.02
CA VAL A 113 -97.15 46.63 35.77
C VAL A 113 -98.48 47.37 35.87
N ARG A 114 -98.90 48.01 34.78
CA ARG A 114 -100.23 48.64 34.67
C ARG A 114 -101.13 47.82 33.75
N GLU A 115 -102.32 47.50 34.25
CA GLU A 115 -103.52 47.38 33.42
C GLU A 115 -104.04 48.81 33.15
N ALA A 116 -104.72 49.04 32.03
CA ALA A 116 -105.16 50.38 31.62
C ALA A 116 -106.51 50.83 32.24
N GLU A 117 -106.73 52.16 32.27
CA GLU A 117 -108.00 52.87 32.57
C GLU A 117 -108.45 52.96 34.08
N PRO A 118 -109.57 53.62 34.47
CA PRO A 118 -109.57 55.09 34.70
C PRO A 118 -110.27 55.64 35.99
N GLN A 119 -109.89 56.88 36.39
CA GLN A 119 -110.60 57.96 37.17
C GLN A 119 -111.47 57.71 38.46
N GLY A 120 -111.23 58.50 39.54
CA GLY A 120 -112.33 59.17 40.32
C GLY A 120 -112.37 59.22 41.89
N ALA A 121 -112.65 60.43 42.46
CA ALA A 121 -113.32 60.77 43.76
C ALA A 121 -112.66 60.47 45.17
N ILE A 122 -113.23 60.88 46.34
CA ILE A 122 -113.40 62.26 46.94
C ILE A 122 -113.88 62.23 48.44
N ALA A 123 -113.44 63.19 49.31
CA ALA A 123 -114.01 63.65 50.64
C ALA A 123 -114.14 62.63 51.83
N ALA A 124 -114.53 62.92 53.10
CA ALA A 124 -114.49 64.03 54.14
C ALA A 124 -115.23 63.49 55.44
N SER A 125 -115.47 64.07 56.64
CA SER A 125 -115.09 65.21 57.54
C SER A 125 -115.84 65.02 58.91
N ASP A 126 -116.07 65.99 59.82
CA ASP A 126 -115.19 66.48 60.92
C ASP A 126 -116.02 67.15 62.08
N SER A 127 -115.43 67.43 63.28
CA SER A 127 -115.93 68.34 64.37
C SER A 127 -117.18 67.90 65.22
N ALA A 128 -117.77 68.69 66.15
CA ALA A 128 -117.39 68.97 67.58
C ALA A 128 -118.59 69.55 68.44
N ALA A 129 -118.35 70.01 69.70
CA ALA A 129 -119.22 70.83 70.60
C ALA A 129 -120.45 70.15 71.32
N SER A 130 -121.25 70.73 72.26
CA SER A 130 -121.39 72.12 72.82
C SER A 130 -122.21 72.24 74.16
N GLU A 131 -122.13 73.38 74.88
CA GLU A 131 -123.15 74.18 75.67
C GLU A 131 -124.09 73.58 76.79
N ALA A 132 -124.88 74.31 77.63
CA ALA A 132 -124.82 75.63 78.33
C ALA A 132 -126.10 75.92 79.21
N VAL A 133 -126.33 77.18 79.67
CA VAL A 133 -127.58 77.82 80.21
C VAL A 133 -127.69 78.03 81.77
N VAL A 134 -128.70 78.80 82.26
CA VAL A 134 -128.56 79.91 83.26
C VAL A 134 -129.87 80.33 84.01
N ALA A 135 -129.75 81.07 85.15
CA ALA A 135 -130.75 81.87 85.93
C ALA A 135 -131.66 81.15 86.98
N GLY A 136 -132.22 81.79 88.03
CA GLY A 136 -132.24 83.21 88.49
C GLY A 136 -132.83 83.40 89.93
N GLU A 137 -132.88 84.64 90.47
CA GLU A 137 -133.12 84.97 91.91
C GLU A 137 -134.59 85.19 92.35
N ALA A 138 -134.89 84.93 93.65
CA ALA A 138 -135.68 85.85 94.53
C ALA A 138 -135.77 85.43 96.03
N ASP A 139 -136.00 86.45 96.88
CA ASP A 139 -136.56 86.47 98.26
C ASP A 139 -135.76 85.86 99.44
N ALA A 140 -135.74 86.60 100.56
CA ALA A 140 -134.66 86.65 101.54
C ALA A 140 -134.64 85.53 102.61
N ILE A 141 -135.57 84.58 102.55
CA ILE A 141 -135.53 83.35 103.38
C ILE A 141 -134.93 82.18 102.60
N SER A 142 -134.94 82.22 101.25
CA SER A 142 -134.31 81.19 100.41
C SER A 142 -132.79 81.10 100.62
N VAL A 143 -132.13 82.25 100.88
CA VAL A 143 -130.67 82.36 101.06
C VAL A 143 -130.15 81.44 102.17
N HIS A 144 -130.91 81.21 103.25
CA HIS A 144 -130.47 80.32 104.32
C HIS A 144 -130.55 78.83 103.91
N LEU A 145 -131.58 78.44 103.15
CA LEU A 145 -131.69 77.09 102.58
C LEU A 145 -130.65 76.85 101.47
N ALA A 146 -130.39 77.86 100.62
CA ALA A 146 -129.36 77.81 99.59
C ALA A 146 -127.95 77.63 100.19
N VAL A 147 -127.67 78.23 101.35
CA VAL A 147 -126.40 78.02 102.08
C VAL A 147 -126.29 76.62 102.71
N VAL A 148 -127.41 75.91 102.92
CA VAL A 148 -127.38 74.48 103.30
C VAL A 148 -127.17 73.60 102.07
N ALA A 149 -127.95 73.79 101.00
CA ALA A 149 -127.79 73.05 99.75
C ALA A 149 -126.35 73.19 99.17
N ALA A 150 -125.82 74.41 99.09
CA ALA A 150 -124.44 74.66 98.64
C ALA A 150 -123.36 74.12 99.60
N ARG A 151 -123.71 73.73 100.84
CA ARG A 151 -122.80 72.98 101.74
C ARG A 151 -122.86 71.48 101.51
N GLU A 152 -124.01 70.95 101.09
CA GLU A 152 -124.19 69.55 100.72
C GLU A 152 -123.58 69.27 99.34
N GLU A 153 -123.83 70.11 98.33
CA GLU A 153 -123.10 70.07 97.03
C GLU A 153 -121.58 70.20 97.24
N ALA A 154 -121.14 71.10 98.13
CA ALA A 154 -119.72 71.23 98.47
C ALA A 154 -119.19 70.10 99.38
N ALA A 155 -120.02 69.18 99.86
CA ALA A 155 -119.59 67.93 100.49
C ALA A 155 -119.51 66.81 99.44
N GLU A 156 -120.52 66.67 98.59
CA GLU A 156 -120.55 65.71 97.48
C GLU A 156 -119.37 65.95 96.52
N ALA A 157 -119.17 67.18 96.05
CA ALA A 157 -118.03 67.54 95.20
C ALA A 157 -116.66 67.31 95.88
N ARG A 158 -116.59 67.26 97.21
CA ARG A 158 -115.35 66.89 97.94
C ARG A 158 -115.13 65.38 98.01
N GLU A 159 -116.19 64.58 98.14
CA GLU A 159 -116.09 63.12 98.04
C GLU A 159 -115.87 62.68 96.59
N GLU A 160 -116.52 63.29 95.60
CA GLU A 160 -116.20 63.08 94.18
C GLU A 160 -114.74 63.43 93.89
N LEU A 161 -114.22 64.56 94.37
CA LEU A 161 -112.83 64.95 94.13
C LEU A 161 -111.83 64.09 94.91
N LYS A 162 -112.22 63.47 96.04
CA LYS A 162 -111.46 62.38 96.68
C LYS A 162 -111.48 61.11 95.83
N LEU A 163 -112.64 60.69 95.32
CA LEU A 163 -112.80 59.49 94.49
C LEU A 163 -112.04 59.63 93.16
N ALA A 164 -112.09 60.81 92.53
CA ALA A 164 -111.32 61.16 91.35
C ALA A 164 -109.81 61.18 91.63
N ARG A 165 -109.37 61.72 92.77
CA ARG A 165 -107.95 61.62 93.21
C ARG A 165 -107.53 60.18 93.48
N ALA A 166 -108.37 59.35 94.08
CA ALA A 166 -108.09 57.94 94.31
C ALA A 166 -108.07 57.13 92.99
N ALA A 167 -108.92 57.48 92.02
CA ALA A 167 -108.89 56.92 90.67
C ALA A 167 -107.65 57.36 89.89
N ALA A 168 -107.24 58.62 90.00
CA ALA A 168 -106.01 59.14 89.42
C ALA A 168 -104.75 58.52 90.05
N SER A 169 -104.74 58.28 91.37
CA SER A 169 -103.67 57.55 92.07
C SER A 169 -103.54 56.14 91.52
N ARG A 170 -104.64 55.37 91.50
CA ARG A 170 -104.66 54.02 90.91
C ARG A 170 -104.21 54.02 89.44
N SER A 171 -104.70 54.95 88.62
CA SER A 171 -104.29 55.08 87.22
C SER A 171 -102.81 55.45 87.05
N ALA A 172 -102.22 56.20 87.99
CA ALA A 172 -100.80 56.52 88.01
C ALA A 172 -99.97 55.31 88.47
N GLU A 173 -100.39 54.60 89.51
CA GLU A 173 -99.80 53.37 90.03
C GLU A 173 -99.83 52.25 88.97
N ASP A 174 -100.94 52.09 88.25
CA ASP A 174 -101.08 51.16 87.11
C ASP A 174 -100.15 51.55 85.96
N ALA A 175 -100.08 52.85 85.60
CA ALA A 175 -99.19 53.33 84.55
C ALA A 175 -97.70 53.22 84.92
N GLU A 176 -97.34 53.39 86.20
CA GLU A 176 -95.98 53.13 86.70
C GLU A 176 -95.67 51.63 86.75
N GLY A 177 -96.65 50.80 87.14
CA GLY A 177 -96.57 49.34 87.03
C GLY A 177 -96.36 48.86 85.60
N GLU A 178 -97.05 49.45 84.62
CA GLU A 178 -96.81 49.18 83.20
C GLU A 178 -95.42 49.65 82.74
N ARG A 179 -94.98 50.86 83.13
CA ARG A 179 -93.63 51.35 82.80
C ARG A 179 -92.56 50.44 83.39
N ALA A 180 -92.72 49.98 84.63
CA ALA A 180 -91.82 49.04 85.28
C ALA A 180 -91.79 47.68 84.55
N ARG A 181 -92.96 47.14 84.16
CA ARG A 181 -93.04 45.91 83.34
C ARG A 181 -92.33 46.08 81.99
N ARG A 182 -92.64 47.14 81.25
CA ARG A 182 -91.99 47.47 79.97
C ARG A 182 -90.48 47.68 80.11
N GLN A 183 -90.01 48.26 81.23
CA GLN A 183 -88.58 48.42 81.51
C GLN A 183 -87.90 47.08 81.84
N ILE A 184 -88.55 46.19 82.59
CA ILE A 184 -88.07 44.83 82.87
C ILE A 184 -88.02 44.01 81.57
N GLU A 185 -89.04 44.10 80.74
CA GLU A 185 -89.10 43.45 79.42
C GLU A 185 -88.05 44.01 78.45
N ALA A 186 -87.85 45.33 78.39
CA ALA A 186 -86.81 45.96 77.59
C ALA A 186 -85.40 45.62 78.09
N ASN A 187 -85.20 45.46 79.40
CA ASN A 187 -83.93 45.00 79.97
C ASN A 187 -83.68 43.53 79.62
N ARG A 188 -84.66 42.63 79.82
CA ARG A 188 -84.59 41.21 79.41
C ARG A 188 -84.34 41.06 77.91
N LEU A 189 -84.99 41.88 77.07
CA LEU A 189 -84.77 41.89 75.63
C LEU A 189 -83.34 42.33 75.31
N ARG A 190 -82.81 43.35 76.01
CA ARG A 190 -81.42 43.80 75.85
C ARG A 190 -80.43 42.69 76.25
N GLU A 191 -80.62 42.07 77.42
CA GLU A 191 -79.83 40.94 77.91
C GLU A 191 -79.87 39.75 76.94
N ALA A 192 -81.04 39.42 76.38
CA ALA A 192 -81.20 38.38 75.35
C ALA A 192 -80.49 38.75 74.03
N MET A 193 -80.56 40.01 73.60
CA MET A 193 -79.89 40.47 72.38
C MET A 193 -78.37 40.57 72.56
N ASP A 194 -77.89 40.92 73.75
CA ASP A 194 -76.46 41.01 74.07
C ASP A 194 -75.82 39.63 74.28
N THR A 195 -76.56 38.66 74.85
CA THR A 195 -76.13 37.24 74.88
C THR A 195 -76.16 36.60 73.48
N LEU A 196 -77.15 36.91 72.64
CA LEU A 196 -77.16 36.49 71.23
C LEU A 196 -76.01 37.12 70.42
N ARG A 197 -75.68 38.41 70.67
CA ARG A 197 -74.50 39.07 70.10
C ARG A 197 -73.21 38.37 70.53
N GLN A 198 -73.02 38.12 71.83
CA GLN A 198 -71.85 37.42 72.32
C GLN A 198 -71.72 36.04 71.67
N LEU A 199 -72.79 35.25 71.59
CA LEU A 199 -72.76 33.93 70.96
C LEU A 199 -72.43 34.00 69.47
N ALA A 200 -72.96 35.01 68.76
CA ALA A 200 -72.65 35.25 67.36
C ALA A 200 -71.19 35.70 67.15
N ASP A 201 -70.68 36.62 67.97
CA ASP A 201 -69.29 37.09 67.93
C ASP A 201 -68.31 35.96 68.30
N GLU A 202 -68.64 35.12 69.29
CA GLU A 202 -67.87 33.92 69.61
C GLU A 202 -67.86 32.91 68.45
N SER A 203 -68.99 32.70 67.78
CA SER A 203 -69.06 31.83 66.60
C SER A 203 -68.23 32.39 65.44
N LEU A 204 -68.34 33.70 65.19
CA LEU A 204 -67.59 34.41 64.16
C LEU A 204 -66.08 34.44 64.46
N GLN A 205 -65.68 34.52 65.74
CA GLN A 205 -64.28 34.38 66.16
C GLN A 205 -63.76 32.96 65.95
N LYS A 206 -64.56 31.92 66.26
CA LYS A 206 -64.20 30.51 66.01
C LYS A 206 -64.05 30.25 64.50
N GLU A 207 -64.96 30.75 63.67
CA GLU A 207 -64.88 30.68 62.21
C GLU A 207 -63.67 31.45 61.64
N ARG A 208 -63.40 32.65 62.15
CA ARG A 208 -62.18 33.42 61.80
C ARG A 208 -60.90 32.70 62.19
N ALA A 209 -60.83 32.07 63.36
CA ALA A 209 -59.67 31.29 63.78
C ALA A 209 -59.45 30.06 62.88
N VAL A 210 -60.51 29.35 62.50
CA VAL A 210 -60.44 28.21 61.57
C VAL A 210 -60.01 28.67 60.17
N THR A 211 -60.58 29.74 59.63
CA THR A 211 -60.20 30.28 58.31
C THR A 211 -58.79 30.86 58.28
N GLN A 212 -58.32 31.48 59.37
CA GLN A 212 -56.92 31.88 59.53
C GLN A 212 -55.98 30.67 59.61
N GLY A 213 -56.37 29.61 60.33
CA GLY A 213 -55.62 28.36 60.40
C GLY A 213 -55.46 27.71 59.03
N LEU A 214 -56.58 27.57 58.29
CA LEU A 214 -56.59 27.03 56.93
C LEU A 214 -55.81 27.91 55.95
N SER A 215 -55.87 29.24 56.06
CA SER A 215 -55.02 30.14 55.26
C SER A 215 -53.54 29.88 55.55
N ALA A 216 -53.14 29.83 56.83
CA ALA A 216 -51.77 29.56 57.23
C ALA A 216 -51.30 28.12 56.95
N GLU A 217 -52.19 27.19 56.60
CA GLU A 217 -51.85 25.88 56.03
C GLU A 217 -51.71 25.95 54.51
N LEU A 218 -52.61 26.64 53.81
CA LEU A 218 -52.49 26.92 52.37
C LEU A 218 -51.20 27.67 52.03
N ASP A 219 -50.83 28.69 52.81
CA ASP A 219 -49.58 29.45 52.64
C ASP A 219 -48.33 28.55 52.75
N LYS A 220 -48.35 27.58 53.69
CA LYS A 220 -47.28 26.58 53.84
C LYS A 220 -47.24 25.63 52.65
N TYR A 221 -48.40 25.12 52.22
CA TYR A 221 -48.47 24.23 51.07
C TYR A 221 -48.08 24.94 49.77
N GLU A 222 -48.42 26.23 49.59
CA GLU A 222 -47.97 27.02 48.45
C GLU A 222 -46.44 27.23 48.48
N SER A 223 -45.84 27.50 49.64
CA SER A 223 -44.38 27.55 49.77
C SER A 223 -43.75 26.20 49.39
N VAL A 224 -44.22 25.09 49.96
CA VAL A 224 -43.70 23.74 49.64
C VAL A 224 -43.85 23.42 48.15
N VAL A 225 -44.97 23.78 47.52
CA VAL A 225 -45.19 23.61 46.08
C VAL A 225 -44.26 24.51 45.26
N LYS A 226 -43.99 25.74 45.71
CA LYS A 226 -43.04 26.67 45.08
C LYS A 226 -41.60 26.14 45.18
N ASP A 227 -41.20 25.63 46.34
CA ASP A 227 -39.87 25.09 46.60
C ASP A 227 -39.65 23.78 45.81
N HIS A 228 -40.65 22.90 45.75
CA HIS A 228 -40.63 21.71 44.88
C HIS A 228 -40.62 22.06 43.39
N ARG A 229 -41.32 23.13 42.96
CA ARG A 229 -41.25 23.63 41.57
C ARG A 229 -39.87 24.18 41.24
N ALA A 230 -39.24 24.94 42.15
CA ALA A 230 -37.89 25.46 41.97
C ALA A 230 -36.85 24.31 41.91
N PHE A 231 -36.98 23.30 42.77
CA PHE A 231 -36.15 22.10 42.73
C PHE A 231 -36.35 21.29 41.44
N ALA A 232 -37.60 21.11 40.98
CA ALA A 232 -37.90 20.41 39.73
C ALA A 232 -37.49 21.21 38.46
N ALA A 233 -37.36 22.53 38.55
CA ALA A 233 -36.73 23.36 37.52
C ALA A 233 -35.21 23.14 37.53
N GLY A 234 -34.53 23.30 38.67
CA GLY A 234 -33.08 23.08 38.77
C GLY A 234 -32.64 21.66 38.36
N LEU A 235 -33.41 20.62 38.68
CA LEU A 235 -33.18 19.26 38.17
C LEU A 235 -33.37 19.16 36.65
N ARG A 236 -34.32 19.89 36.07
CA ARG A 236 -34.52 19.91 34.61
C ARG A 236 -33.37 20.62 33.91
N ASP A 237 -32.92 21.74 34.45
CA ASP A 237 -31.81 22.52 33.90
C ASP A 237 -30.51 21.70 33.95
N GLN A 238 -30.28 20.95 35.05
CA GLN A 238 -29.20 19.97 35.18
C GLN A 238 -29.34 18.78 34.21
N MET A 239 -30.54 18.23 34.02
CA MET A 239 -30.77 17.17 33.03
C MET A 239 -30.57 17.68 31.60
N GLN A 240 -30.89 18.94 31.31
CA GLN A 240 -30.64 19.57 30.02
C GLN A 240 -29.13 19.74 29.80
N SER A 241 -28.39 20.35 30.73
CA SER A 241 -26.94 20.54 30.56
C SER A 241 -26.20 19.21 30.42
N LEU A 242 -26.55 18.20 31.24
CA LEU A 242 -25.99 16.84 31.10
C LEU A 242 -26.38 16.16 29.78
N SER A 243 -27.52 16.51 29.18
CA SER A 243 -27.89 15.99 27.84
C SER A 243 -27.14 16.71 26.72
N GLU A 244 -26.86 18.00 26.87
CA GLU A 244 -26.05 18.80 25.95
C GLU A 244 -24.58 18.35 26.01
N GLU A 245 -23.99 18.22 27.20
CA GLU A 245 -22.66 17.62 27.43
C GLU A 245 -22.53 16.20 26.85
N LEU A 246 -23.58 15.38 26.96
CA LEU A 246 -23.60 14.02 26.40
C LEU A 246 -23.68 14.02 24.86
N ILE A 247 -24.35 15.00 24.26
CA ILE A 247 -24.37 15.19 22.79
C ILE A 247 -23.00 15.67 22.31
N GLU A 248 -22.42 16.71 22.92
CA GLU A 248 -21.08 17.21 22.57
C GLU A 248 -20.02 16.11 22.72
N SER A 249 -20.03 15.38 23.84
CA SER A 249 -19.13 14.24 24.09
C SER A 249 -19.29 13.14 23.05
N ARG A 250 -20.53 12.89 22.59
CA ARG A 250 -20.81 11.93 21.53
C ARG A 250 -20.31 12.42 20.17
N GLU A 251 -20.53 13.68 19.79
CA GLU A 251 -20.05 14.24 18.52
C GLU A 251 -18.52 14.22 18.45
N ILE A 252 -17.84 14.62 19.53
CA ILE A 252 -16.38 14.48 19.67
C ILE A 252 -15.95 13.01 19.53
N GLY A 253 -16.70 12.08 20.14
CA GLY A 253 -16.45 10.64 20.03
C GLY A 253 -16.69 10.05 18.64
N GLU A 254 -17.63 10.59 17.85
CA GLU A 254 -17.88 10.18 16.47
C GLU A 254 -16.83 10.76 15.51
N VAL A 255 -16.39 12.00 15.70
CA VAL A 255 -15.25 12.60 14.98
C VAL A 255 -13.96 11.83 15.26
N ALA A 256 -13.64 11.56 16.53
CA ALA A 256 -12.43 10.82 16.89
C ALA A 256 -12.40 9.38 16.34
N ARG A 257 -13.57 8.75 16.16
CA ARG A 257 -13.69 7.46 15.46
C ARG A 257 -13.45 7.60 13.96
N ALA A 258 -14.07 8.58 13.30
CA ALA A 258 -13.85 8.83 11.88
C ALA A 258 -12.37 9.17 11.57
N GLU A 259 -11.68 9.89 12.47
CA GLU A 259 -10.24 10.11 12.38
C GLU A 259 -9.44 8.80 12.58
N ALA A 260 -9.80 7.97 13.56
CA ALA A 260 -9.15 6.68 13.78
C ALA A 260 -9.31 5.72 12.58
N ASP A 261 -10.53 5.60 12.04
CA ASP A 261 -10.83 4.79 10.85
C ASP A 261 -10.07 5.33 9.62
N GLY A 262 -10.05 6.66 9.44
CA GLY A 262 -9.30 7.32 8.37
C GLY A 262 -7.78 7.16 8.50
N LEU A 263 -7.24 7.12 9.72
CA LEU A 263 -5.83 6.79 9.98
C LEU A 263 -5.55 5.30 9.72
N SER A 264 -6.43 4.39 10.13
CA SER A 264 -6.30 2.96 9.85
C SER A 264 -6.27 2.66 8.35
N LEU A 265 -7.17 3.25 7.56
CA LEU A 265 -7.16 3.11 6.10
C LEU A 265 -5.88 3.67 5.46
N ARG A 266 -5.31 4.74 6.02
CA ARG A 266 -4.02 5.30 5.55
C ARG A 266 -2.84 4.41 5.92
N VAL A 267 -2.84 3.78 7.10
CA VAL A 267 -1.83 2.77 7.48
C VAL A 267 -1.94 1.55 6.56
N GLU A 268 -3.15 1.09 6.26
CA GLU A 268 -3.36 -0.02 5.32
C GLU A 268 -2.82 0.26 3.91
N GLU A 269 -3.05 1.44 3.34
CA GLU A 269 -2.50 1.74 2.00
C GLU A 269 -0.97 1.91 2.04
N VAL A 270 -0.41 2.53 3.08
CA VAL A 270 1.05 2.60 3.26
C VAL A 270 1.66 1.20 3.41
N GLU A 271 1.03 0.28 4.14
CA GLU A 271 1.44 -1.13 4.17
C GLU A 271 1.30 -1.80 2.80
N ARG A 272 0.23 -1.49 2.04
CA ARG A 272 -0.03 -2.06 0.71
C ARG A 272 1.00 -1.58 -0.31
N GLU A 273 1.41 -0.32 -0.27
CA GLU A 273 2.50 0.25 -1.06
C GLU A 273 3.88 -0.31 -0.63
N ALA A 274 4.13 -0.45 0.68
CA ALA A 274 5.34 -1.06 1.20
C ALA A 274 5.48 -2.54 0.78
N ARG A 275 4.38 -3.31 0.79
CA ARG A 275 4.35 -4.69 0.29
C ARG A 275 4.61 -4.75 -1.21
N ARG A 276 3.91 -3.95 -2.03
CA ARG A 276 4.13 -3.87 -3.50
C ARG A 276 5.58 -3.51 -3.85
N THR A 277 6.20 -2.60 -3.11
CA THR A 277 7.60 -2.19 -3.35
C THR A 277 8.61 -3.23 -2.85
N ALA A 278 8.33 -3.92 -1.75
CA ALA A 278 9.11 -5.08 -1.30
C ALA A 278 9.03 -6.25 -2.30
N GLU A 279 7.84 -6.57 -2.80
CA GLU A 279 7.61 -7.61 -3.82
C GLU A 279 8.36 -7.28 -5.13
N LYS A 280 8.27 -6.04 -5.61
CA LYS A 280 8.99 -5.58 -6.81
C LYS A 280 10.51 -5.65 -6.64
N THR A 281 11.04 -5.18 -5.50
CA THR A 281 12.50 -5.23 -5.25
C THR A 281 12.99 -6.65 -4.98
N GLN A 282 12.16 -7.55 -4.44
CA GLN A 282 12.48 -8.98 -4.38
C GLN A 282 12.55 -9.59 -5.79
N GLN A 283 11.59 -9.31 -6.67
CA GLN A 283 11.60 -9.81 -8.06
C GLN A 283 12.83 -9.29 -8.84
N GLU A 284 13.21 -8.03 -8.66
CA GLU A 284 14.43 -7.45 -9.24
C GLU A 284 15.71 -8.09 -8.66
N LEU A 285 15.74 -8.42 -7.37
CA LEU A 285 16.85 -9.17 -6.77
C LEU A 285 16.90 -10.64 -7.25
N GLU A 286 15.77 -11.26 -7.54
CA GLU A 286 15.69 -12.63 -8.07
C GLU A 286 16.12 -12.68 -9.54
N SER A 287 15.74 -11.72 -10.38
CA SER A 287 16.25 -11.62 -11.76
C SER A 287 17.75 -11.34 -11.79
N LEU A 288 18.24 -10.34 -11.03
CA LEU A 288 19.67 -10.03 -10.96
C LEU A 288 20.52 -11.20 -10.41
N ARG A 289 19.94 -12.09 -9.60
CA ARG A 289 20.59 -13.34 -9.16
C ARG A 289 20.63 -14.38 -10.28
N ALA A 290 19.57 -14.51 -11.08
CA ALA A 290 19.56 -15.38 -12.26
C ALA A 290 20.60 -14.90 -13.30
N ASP A 291 20.59 -13.60 -13.64
CA ASP A 291 21.55 -12.96 -14.55
C ASP A 291 23.00 -13.20 -14.09
N LEU A 292 23.27 -13.11 -12.78
CA LEU A 292 24.59 -13.37 -12.19
C LEU A 292 25.00 -14.85 -12.28
N VAL A 293 24.06 -15.79 -12.20
CA VAL A 293 24.33 -17.23 -12.38
C VAL A 293 24.59 -17.54 -13.85
N GLU A 294 23.79 -17.01 -14.77
CA GLU A 294 24.02 -17.17 -16.22
C GLU A 294 25.37 -16.57 -16.63
N SER A 295 25.66 -15.34 -16.20
CA SER A 295 26.95 -14.67 -16.46
C SER A 295 28.15 -15.46 -15.93
N ARG A 296 28.02 -16.14 -14.78
CA ARG A 296 29.04 -17.07 -14.25
C ARG A 296 29.19 -18.32 -15.11
N GLN A 297 28.09 -18.97 -15.50
CA GLN A 297 28.14 -20.15 -16.38
C GLN A 297 28.76 -19.83 -17.75
N VAL A 298 28.45 -18.64 -18.29
CA VAL A 298 29.09 -18.11 -19.49
C VAL A 298 30.59 -17.91 -19.26
N ALA A 299 31.00 -17.26 -18.17
CA ALA A 299 32.42 -17.08 -17.83
C ALA A 299 33.17 -18.40 -17.60
N GLU A 300 32.54 -19.39 -16.96
CA GLU A 300 33.08 -20.75 -16.78
C GLU A 300 33.26 -21.47 -18.12
N SER A 301 32.29 -21.33 -19.05
CA SER A 301 32.40 -21.92 -20.39
C SER A 301 33.52 -21.28 -21.24
N TRP A 302 33.69 -19.96 -21.18
CA TRP A 302 34.83 -19.27 -21.81
C TRP A 302 36.17 -19.63 -21.15
N GLY A 303 36.19 -19.85 -19.83
CA GLY A 303 37.36 -20.34 -19.12
C GLY A 303 37.79 -21.74 -19.60
N ALA A 304 36.83 -22.67 -19.67
CA ALA A 304 37.08 -24.02 -20.17
C ALA A 304 37.52 -24.04 -21.65
N GLU A 305 36.97 -23.16 -22.50
CA GLU A 305 37.42 -23.04 -23.88
C GLU A 305 38.82 -22.43 -23.99
N ALA A 306 39.15 -21.42 -23.16
CA ALA A 306 40.50 -20.89 -23.08
C ALA A 306 41.52 -21.95 -22.61
N ASP A 307 41.15 -22.86 -21.70
CA ASP A 307 42.00 -23.98 -21.30
C ASP A 307 42.16 -25.04 -22.40
N ARG A 308 41.12 -25.33 -23.20
CA ARG A 308 41.24 -26.18 -24.39
C ARG A 308 42.20 -25.58 -25.42
N VAL A 309 42.06 -24.30 -25.74
CA VAL A 309 42.95 -23.60 -26.68
C VAL A 309 44.39 -23.53 -26.15
N ARG A 310 44.59 -23.33 -24.84
CA ARG A 310 45.92 -23.43 -24.21
C ARG A 310 46.52 -24.83 -24.35
N ALA A 311 45.73 -25.89 -24.13
CA ALA A 311 46.19 -27.27 -24.28
C ALA A 311 46.56 -27.61 -25.74
N GLN A 312 45.71 -27.23 -26.70
CA GLN A 312 45.98 -27.40 -28.13
C GLN A 312 47.24 -26.65 -28.59
N LEU A 313 47.47 -25.44 -28.08
CA LEU A 313 48.69 -24.68 -28.38
C LEU A 313 49.94 -25.36 -27.81
N ALA A 314 49.88 -25.91 -26.60
CA ALA A 314 50.99 -26.65 -25.99
C ALA A 314 51.25 -27.99 -26.72
N GLU A 315 50.21 -28.68 -27.18
CA GLU A 315 50.33 -29.89 -28.00
C GLU A 315 50.98 -29.59 -29.35
N ALA A 316 50.52 -28.55 -30.06
CA ALA A 316 51.09 -28.10 -31.33
C ALA A 316 52.54 -27.60 -31.20
N GLN A 317 52.89 -26.94 -30.08
CA GLN A 317 54.29 -26.62 -29.76
C GLN A 317 55.13 -27.89 -29.54
N GLY A 318 54.60 -28.86 -28.79
CA GLY A 318 55.25 -30.16 -28.60
C GLY A 318 55.37 -31.01 -29.87
N GLU A 319 54.50 -30.81 -30.87
CA GLU A 319 54.66 -31.37 -32.23
C GLU A 319 55.72 -30.63 -33.04
N PHE A 320 55.72 -29.29 -32.98
CA PHE A 320 56.74 -28.47 -33.64
C PHE A 320 58.14 -28.82 -33.15
N ASP A 321 58.36 -28.88 -31.83
CA ASP A 321 59.66 -29.22 -31.23
C ASP A 321 60.12 -30.65 -31.58
N ARG A 322 59.18 -31.63 -31.61
CA ARG A 322 59.44 -32.98 -32.11
C ARG A 322 59.91 -32.96 -33.57
N SER A 323 59.18 -32.27 -34.44
CA SER A 323 59.53 -32.15 -35.86
C SER A 323 60.88 -31.44 -36.07
N GLY A 324 61.17 -30.41 -35.26
CA GLY A 324 62.45 -29.72 -35.23
C GLY A 324 63.60 -30.67 -34.94
N GLY A 325 63.51 -31.42 -33.83
CA GLY A 325 64.50 -32.43 -33.44
C GLY A 325 64.64 -33.58 -34.46
N GLU A 326 63.57 -33.96 -35.14
CA GLU A 326 63.63 -34.93 -36.24
C GLU A 326 64.36 -34.35 -37.47
N THR A 327 64.09 -33.10 -37.88
CA THR A 327 64.86 -32.49 -38.97
C THR A 327 66.33 -32.28 -38.63
N GLU A 328 66.67 -32.01 -37.36
CA GLU A 328 68.07 -31.92 -36.92
C GLU A 328 68.77 -33.28 -36.95
N ARG A 329 68.12 -34.35 -36.46
CA ARG A 329 68.62 -35.74 -36.57
C ARG A 329 68.83 -36.14 -38.04
N LEU A 330 67.88 -35.83 -38.92
CA LEU A 330 67.98 -36.14 -40.35
C LEU A 330 69.11 -35.35 -41.02
N ARG A 331 69.31 -34.07 -40.69
CA ARG A 331 70.48 -33.30 -41.15
C ARG A 331 71.80 -33.90 -40.67
N ALA A 332 71.88 -34.29 -39.39
CA ALA A 332 73.08 -34.91 -38.83
C ALA A 332 73.41 -36.27 -39.49
N HIS A 333 72.39 -37.09 -39.75
CA HIS A 333 72.54 -38.36 -40.47
C HIS A 333 72.94 -38.15 -41.93
N LEU A 334 72.33 -37.19 -42.63
CA LEU A 334 72.69 -36.84 -44.01
C LEU A 334 74.15 -36.37 -44.09
N ALA A 335 74.56 -35.48 -43.19
CA ALA A 335 75.95 -35.02 -43.10
C ALA A 335 76.93 -36.13 -42.65
N GLN A 336 76.47 -37.23 -42.04
CA GLN A 336 77.28 -38.44 -41.84
C GLN A 336 77.43 -39.23 -43.15
N VAL A 337 76.32 -39.54 -43.83
CA VAL A 337 76.33 -40.27 -45.11
C VAL A 337 77.15 -39.53 -46.18
N GLU A 338 77.09 -38.19 -46.23
CA GLU A 338 77.93 -37.39 -47.12
C GLU A 338 79.44 -37.55 -46.82
N ARG A 339 79.82 -37.65 -45.54
CA ARG A 339 81.22 -37.89 -45.15
C ARG A 339 81.69 -39.32 -45.47
N GLU A 340 80.83 -40.32 -45.26
CA GLU A 340 81.09 -41.72 -45.63
C GLU A 340 81.20 -41.88 -47.16
N ALA A 341 80.34 -41.20 -47.92
CA ALA A 341 80.43 -41.12 -49.38
C ALA A 341 81.73 -40.45 -49.83
N HIS A 342 82.15 -39.34 -49.19
CA HIS A 342 83.41 -38.67 -49.51
C HIS A 342 84.65 -39.54 -49.19
N GLN A 343 84.61 -40.29 -48.07
CA GLN A 343 85.66 -41.23 -47.69
C GLN A 343 85.77 -42.39 -48.68
N SER A 344 84.66 -43.07 -48.98
CA SER A 344 84.64 -44.18 -49.96
C SER A 344 84.99 -43.74 -51.39
N GLY A 345 84.66 -42.49 -51.77
CA GLY A 345 85.14 -41.87 -53.00
C GLY A 345 86.67 -41.75 -53.03
N GLY A 346 87.27 -41.17 -51.98
CA GLY A 346 88.73 -41.06 -51.85
C GLY A 346 89.45 -42.41 -51.72
N GLU A 347 88.82 -43.43 -51.14
CA GLU A 347 89.33 -44.80 -51.17
C GLU A 347 89.27 -45.42 -52.58
N THR A 348 88.19 -45.17 -53.32
CA THR A 348 88.04 -45.62 -54.71
C THR A 348 89.09 -44.95 -55.62
N GLU A 349 89.38 -43.67 -55.42
CA GLU A 349 90.45 -42.95 -56.13
C GLU A 349 91.85 -43.50 -55.79
N ARG A 350 92.13 -43.77 -54.50
CA ARG A 350 93.39 -44.41 -54.08
C ARG A 350 93.55 -45.81 -54.68
N LEU A 351 92.48 -46.62 -54.71
CA LEU A 351 92.51 -47.96 -55.29
C LEU A 351 92.69 -47.93 -56.81
N ARG A 352 92.15 -46.91 -57.50
CA ARG A 352 92.44 -46.67 -58.93
C ARG A 352 93.91 -46.31 -59.16
N ALA A 353 94.44 -45.35 -58.41
CA ALA A 353 95.86 -44.97 -58.53
C ALA A 353 96.81 -46.15 -58.21
N GLN A 354 96.48 -47.00 -57.23
CA GLN A 354 97.23 -48.22 -56.95
C GLN A 354 97.11 -49.28 -58.07
N LEU A 355 95.95 -49.36 -58.73
CA LEU A 355 95.76 -50.25 -59.88
C LEU A 355 96.54 -49.75 -61.11
N GLU A 356 96.53 -48.45 -61.38
CA GLU A 356 97.31 -47.80 -62.43
C GLU A 356 98.81 -48.00 -62.19
N GLU A 357 99.32 -47.75 -60.97
CA GLU A 357 100.72 -48.02 -60.61
C GLU A 357 101.08 -49.51 -60.75
N ALA A 358 100.17 -50.42 -60.36
CA ALA A 358 100.38 -51.86 -60.54
C ALA A 358 100.38 -52.29 -62.01
N GLN A 359 99.59 -51.63 -62.86
CA GLN A 359 99.57 -51.84 -64.32
C GLN A 359 100.86 -51.32 -64.95
N GLU A 360 101.30 -50.09 -64.64
CA GLU A 360 102.59 -49.56 -65.11
C GLU A 360 103.76 -50.45 -64.71
N ARG A 361 103.79 -50.92 -63.45
CA ARG A 361 104.81 -51.88 -62.98
C ARG A 361 104.78 -53.20 -63.75
N LEU A 362 103.60 -53.69 -64.13
CA LEU A 362 103.42 -54.93 -64.89
C LEU A 362 103.85 -54.76 -66.37
N GLU A 363 103.55 -53.61 -66.98
CA GLU A 363 104.06 -53.25 -68.31
C GLU A 363 105.59 -53.11 -68.29
N GLN A 364 106.16 -52.48 -67.25
CA GLN A 364 107.61 -52.36 -67.07
C GLN A 364 108.27 -53.74 -66.93
N THR A 365 107.76 -54.64 -66.09
CA THR A 365 108.33 -55.99 -65.95
C THR A 365 108.14 -56.84 -67.20
N GLY A 366 107.04 -56.69 -67.94
CA GLY A 366 106.85 -57.34 -69.25
C GLY A 366 107.85 -56.85 -70.30
N ALA A 367 108.12 -55.54 -70.35
CA ALA A 367 109.14 -54.97 -71.22
C ALA A 367 110.57 -55.37 -70.79
N GLU A 368 110.83 -55.58 -69.51
CA GLU A 368 112.08 -56.17 -69.02
C GLU A 368 112.19 -57.67 -69.37
N GLU A 369 111.11 -58.44 -69.30
CA GLU A 369 111.09 -59.84 -69.75
C GLU A 369 111.38 -59.95 -71.25
N GLU A 370 110.79 -59.10 -72.10
CA GLU A 370 111.07 -59.08 -73.54
C GLU A 370 112.53 -58.66 -73.83
N ARG A 371 113.08 -57.69 -73.09
CA ARG A 371 114.50 -57.32 -73.18
C ARG A 371 115.43 -58.46 -72.75
N LEU A 372 115.12 -59.14 -71.65
CA LEU A 372 115.89 -60.29 -71.16
C LEU A 372 115.80 -61.47 -72.15
N ARG A 373 114.62 -61.74 -72.71
CA ARG A 373 114.39 -62.76 -73.74
C ARG A 373 115.18 -62.47 -75.01
N THR A 374 115.10 -61.25 -75.54
CA THR A 374 115.87 -60.88 -76.75
C THR A 374 117.38 -60.83 -76.50
N HIS A 375 117.82 -60.55 -75.26
CA HIS A 375 119.22 -60.73 -74.85
C HIS A 375 119.63 -62.20 -74.77
N PHE A 376 118.77 -63.06 -74.20
CA PHE A 376 118.99 -64.51 -74.12
C PHE A 376 119.05 -65.14 -75.51
N GLU A 377 118.13 -64.79 -76.43
CA GLU A 377 118.17 -65.26 -77.82
C GLU A 377 119.45 -64.81 -78.56
N LYS A 378 119.96 -63.60 -78.29
CA LYS A 378 121.27 -63.15 -78.82
C LYS A 378 122.42 -63.96 -78.23
N ALA A 379 122.44 -64.16 -76.91
CA ALA A 379 123.47 -64.94 -76.22
C ALA A 379 123.47 -66.41 -76.67
N GLN A 380 122.29 -67.01 -76.88
CA GLN A 380 122.15 -68.35 -77.45
C GLN A 380 122.72 -68.42 -78.87
N ARG A 381 122.33 -67.51 -79.78
CA ARG A 381 122.89 -67.46 -81.14
C ARG A 381 124.41 -67.24 -81.14
N GLN A 382 124.94 -66.45 -80.20
CA GLN A 382 126.37 -66.25 -80.04
C GLN A 382 127.09 -67.51 -79.51
N ALA A 383 126.46 -68.29 -78.62
CA ALA A 383 126.96 -69.58 -78.17
C ALA A 383 126.90 -70.65 -79.27
N GLU A 384 125.84 -70.67 -80.08
CA GLU A 384 125.71 -71.52 -81.28
C GLU A 384 126.80 -71.17 -82.31
N GLN A 385 127.06 -69.88 -82.55
CA GLN A 385 128.15 -69.41 -83.39
C GLN A 385 129.53 -69.84 -82.85
N SER A 386 129.81 -69.66 -81.56
CA SER A 386 131.10 -70.04 -80.98
C SER A 386 131.31 -71.56 -80.94
N ASN A 387 130.24 -72.35 -80.79
CA ASN A 387 130.29 -73.81 -80.96
C ASN A 387 130.58 -74.18 -82.42
N ALA A 388 129.91 -73.57 -83.40
CA ALA A 388 130.17 -73.83 -84.83
C ALA A 388 131.59 -73.39 -85.24
N GLU A 389 132.12 -72.31 -84.68
CA GLU A 389 133.53 -71.93 -84.82
C GLU A 389 134.46 -72.93 -84.14
N GLY A 390 134.13 -73.40 -82.94
CA GLY A 390 134.84 -74.48 -82.25
C GLY A 390 134.90 -75.78 -83.04
N GLU A 391 133.81 -76.17 -83.71
CA GLU A 391 133.75 -77.34 -84.59
C GLU A 391 134.56 -77.14 -85.88
N ARG A 392 134.50 -75.94 -86.49
CA ARG A 392 135.37 -75.58 -87.62
C ARG A 392 136.84 -75.63 -87.24
N LEU A 393 137.21 -75.09 -86.07
CA LEU A 393 138.58 -75.11 -85.54
C LEU A 393 139.04 -76.52 -85.20
N ARG A 394 138.19 -77.37 -84.59
CA ARG A 394 138.47 -78.81 -84.41
C ARG A 394 138.71 -79.51 -85.74
N THR A 395 137.85 -79.29 -86.73
CA THR A 395 137.98 -79.87 -88.07
C THR A 395 139.25 -79.39 -88.80
N HIS A 396 139.67 -78.15 -88.58
CA HIS A 396 140.91 -77.60 -89.11
C HIS A 396 142.16 -78.15 -88.40
N LEU A 397 142.10 -78.31 -87.07
CA LEU A 397 143.13 -79.00 -86.28
C LEU A 397 143.28 -80.47 -86.68
N GLU A 398 142.18 -81.16 -86.98
CA GLU A 398 142.22 -82.55 -87.43
C GLU A 398 142.84 -82.68 -88.82
N ARG A 399 142.49 -81.79 -89.77
CA ARG A 399 143.15 -81.73 -91.09
C ARG A 399 144.64 -81.39 -90.98
N THR A 400 145.03 -80.41 -90.16
CA THR A 400 146.44 -80.05 -90.01
C THR A 400 147.25 -81.12 -89.27
N ARG A 401 146.63 -81.89 -88.36
CA ARG A 401 147.21 -83.14 -87.85
C ARG A 401 147.42 -84.19 -88.93
N GLN A 402 146.41 -84.44 -89.77
CA GLN A 402 146.54 -85.41 -90.88
C GLN A 402 147.62 -85.00 -91.87
N GLN A 403 147.73 -83.70 -92.21
CA GLN A 403 148.82 -83.16 -93.04
C GLN A 403 150.20 -83.28 -92.37
N ALA A 404 150.28 -83.09 -91.05
CA ALA A 404 151.52 -83.30 -90.29
C ALA A 404 151.91 -84.79 -90.22
N GLN A 405 150.95 -85.70 -90.12
CA GLN A 405 151.17 -87.15 -90.18
C GLN A 405 151.62 -87.59 -91.58
N GLN A 406 151.02 -87.05 -92.64
CA GLN A 406 151.41 -87.30 -94.03
C GLN A 406 152.85 -86.84 -94.29
N SER A 407 153.17 -85.59 -93.98
CA SER A 407 154.53 -85.05 -94.17
C SER A 407 155.59 -85.72 -93.26
N ALA A 408 155.21 -86.23 -92.09
CA ALA A 408 156.09 -87.07 -91.28
C ALA A 408 156.37 -88.43 -91.94
N ALA A 409 155.36 -89.10 -92.50
CA ALA A 409 155.53 -90.36 -93.22
C ALA A 409 156.33 -90.18 -94.52
N GLU A 410 156.11 -89.10 -95.27
CA GLU A 410 156.92 -88.71 -96.43
C GLU A 410 158.40 -88.49 -96.03
N ALA A 411 158.64 -87.79 -94.92
CA ALA A 411 159.99 -87.56 -94.40
C ALA A 411 160.67 -88.83 -93.86
N GLU A 412 159.91 -89.84 -93.44
CA GLU A 412 160.43 -91.16 -93.04
C GLU A 412 160.75 -92.02 -94.26
N GLN A 413 159.89 -92.03 -95.28
CA GLN A 413 160.16 -92.69 -96.57
C GLN A 413 161.42 -92.12 -97.24
N LEU A 414 161.54 -90.79 -97.33
CA LEU A 414 162.71 -90.13 -97.92
C LEU A 414 164.02 -90.45 -97.18
N ARG A 415 163.98 -90.71 -95.86
CA ARG A 415 165.16 -91.18 -95.10
C ARG A 415 165.54 -92.60 -95.49
N GLY A 416 164.57 -93.50 -95.63
CA GLY A 416 164.81 -94.87 -96.10
C GLY A 416 165.40 -94.92 -97.51
N GLU A 417 164.90 -94.06 -98.42
CA GLU A 417 165.45 -93.91 -99.77
C GLU A 417 166.91 -93.44 -99.75
N ILE A 418 167.26 -92.44 -98.93
CA ILE A 418 168.63 -91.93 -98.76
C ILE A 418 169.58 -93.02 -98.24
N GLU A 419 169.17 -93.82 -97.26
CA GLU A 419 170.03 -94.87 -96.70
C GLU A 419 170.32 -95.97 -97.75
N SER A 420 169.31 -96.35 -98.54
CA SER A 420 169.50 -97.29 -99.66
C SER A 420 170.49 -96.80 -100.73
N VAL A 421 170.67 -95.48 -100.89
CA VAL A 421 171.64 -94.88 -101.81
C VAL A 421 173.06 -94.98 -101.24
N ARG A 422 173.22 -94.87 -99.91
CA ARG A 422 174.53 -95.01 -99.23
C ARG A 422 175.06 -96.44 -99.31
N GLU A 423 174.22 -97.43 -99.05
CA GLU A 423 174.63 -98.85 -99.15
C GLU A 423 175.12 -99.20 -100.57
N ARG A 424 174.39 -98.75 -101.59
CA ARG A 424 174.78 -98.92 -103.01
C ARG A 424 176.06 -98.18 -103.39
N ALA A 425 176.38 -97.08 -102.71
CA ALA A 425 177.64 -96.36 -102.93
C ALA A 425 178.83 -97.13 -102.34
N GLY A 426 178.72 -97.65 -101.12
CA GLY A 426 179.79 -98.46 -100.50
C GLY A 426 180.16 -99.69 -101.33
N GLN A 427 179.14 -100.43 -101.79
CA GLN A 427 179.32 -101.60 -102.68
C GLN A 427 180.09 -101.28 -103.97
N ALA A 428 180.03 -100.04 -104.47
CA ALA A 428 180.72 -99.63 -105.69
C ALA A 428 182.22 -99.31 -105.47
N ASP A 429 182.62 -98.92 -104.25
CA ASP A 429 184.01 -98.66 -103.91
C ASP A 429 184.76 -99.94 -103.47
N ASP A 430 184.08 -100.90 -102.84
CA ASP A 430 184.65 -102.24 -102.59
C ASP A 430 185.05 -102.95 -103.90
N LEU A 431 184.16 -102.96 -104.90
CA LEU A 431 184.40 -103.52 -106.23
C LEU A 431 185.55 -102.81 -107.00
N ARG A 432 185.87 -101.55 -106.66
CA ARG A 432 187.04 -100.84 -107.22
C ARG A 432 188.34 -101.34 -106.61
N ALA A 433 188.36 -101.62 -105.30
CA ALA A 433 189.56 -102.09 -104.60
C ALA A 433 190.03 -103.45 -105.13
N GLU A 434 189.10 -104.37 -105.37
CA GLU A 434 189.41 -105.69 -105.97
C GLU A 434 190.02 -105.56 -107.37
N LEU A 435 189.51 -104.62 -108.19
CA LEU A 435 189.96 -104.41 -109.57
C LEU A 435 191.36 -103.79 -109.65
N GLU A 436 191.75 -102.96 -108.66
CA GLU A 436 193.14 -102.51 -108.50
C GLU A 436 194.08 -103.66 -108.11
N ALA A 437 193.68 -104.52 -107.17
CA ALA A 437 194.50 -105.65 -106.73
C ALA A 437 194.81 -106.62 -107.90
N ALA A 438 193.79 -106.97 -108.69
CA ALA A 438 193.94 -107.81 -109.88
C ALA A 438 194.92 -107.23 -110.92
N ARG A 439 194.95 -105.89 -111.08
CA ARG A 439 195.88 -105.21 -112.01
C ARG A 439 197.35 -105.31 -111.58
N ARG A 440 197.64 -105.28 -110.28
CA ARG A 440 199.02 -105.35 -109.77
C ARG A 440 199.63 -106.74 -110.01
N ALA A 441 198.89 -107.79 -109.67
CA ALA A 441 199.30 -109.18 -109.94
C ALA A 441 199.56 -109.44 -111.43
N ALA A 442 198.77 -108.84 -112.33
CA ALA A 442 199.00 -108.94 -113.78
C ALA A 442 200.28 -108.23 -114.26
N GLN A 443 200.71 -107.14 -113.61
CA GLN A 443 201.98 -106.48 -113.92
C GLN A 443 203.20 -107.28 -113.45
N GLU A 444 203.11 -107.89 -112.27
CA GLU A 444 204.19 -108.72 -111.70
C GLU A 444 204.47 -109.93 -112.59
N ALA A 445 203.45 -110.72 -112.95
CA ALA A 445 203.56 -111.84 -113.89
C ALA A 445 204.09 -111.40 -115.27
N GLY A 446 203.71 -110.20 -115.74
CA GLY A 446 204.23 -109.62 -116.98
C GLY A 446 205.74 -109.33 -116.94
N SER A 447 206.30 -109.02 -115.77
CA SER A 447 207.73 -108.78 -115.59
C SER A 447 208.57 -110.07 -115.60
N GLU A 448 208.08 -111.14 -114.96
CA GLU A 448 208.73 -112.45 -114.92
C GLU A 448 208.84 -113.08 -116.31
N VAL A 449 207.77 -112.98 -117.11
CA VAL A 449 207.76 -113.45 -118.51
C VAL A 449 208.80 -112.72 -119.37
N GLN A 450 209.08 -111.44 -119.09
CA GLN A 450 210.19 -110.74 -119.77
C GLN A 450 211.57 -111.21 -119.30
N ALA A 451 211.75 -111.48 -118.00
CA ALA A 451 213.02 -111.99 -117.47
C ALA A 451 213.38 -113.35 -118.10
N LEU A 452 212.42 -114.28 -118.13
CA LEU A 452 212.58 -115.61 -118.73
C LEU A 452 212.87 -115.56 -120.24
N ARG A 453 212.27 -114.60 -120.98
CA ARG A 453 212.57 -114.44 -122.41
C ARG A 453 214.00 -113.94 -122.68
N ARG A 454 214.58 -113.14 -121.78
CA ARG A 454 215.97 -112.65 -121.94
C ARG A 454 217.00 -113.75 -121.67
N SER A 455 216.80 -114.59 -120.66
CA SER A 455 217.70 -115.73 -120.41
C SER A 455 217.66 -116.76 -121.56
N LEU A 456 216.48 -117.02 -122.13
CA LEU A 456 216.33 -117.95 -123.26
C LEU A 456 217.03 -117.47 -124.55
N ALA A 457 217.21 -116.16 -124.72
CA ALA A 457 217.97 -115.61 -125.85
C ALA A 457 219.48 -115.82 -125.68
N ALA A 458 220.02 -115.53 -124.48
CA ALA A 458 221.45 -115.70 -124.18
C ALA A 458 221.94 -117.16 -124.33
N VAL A 459 221.09 -118.13 -124.00
CA VAL A 459 221.38 -119.57 -124.21
C VAL A 459 221.41 -119.95 -125.70
N ARG A 460 220.78 -119.16 -126.58
CA ARG A 460 220.59 -119.52 -128.00
C ARG A 460 221.72 -119.04 -128.92
N GLU A 461 222.39 -117.93 -128.60
CA GLU A 461 223.60 -117.50 -129.33
C GLU A 461 224.81 -118.39 -129.02
N ALA A 462 224.92 -118.91 -127.79
CA ALA A 462 226.04 -119.73 -127.31
C ALA A 462 226.17 -121.14 -127.96
N LEU A 463 225.47 -121.40 -129.06
CA LEU A 463 225.38 -122.71 -129.74
C LEU A 463 225.60 -122.65 -131.28
N GLN A 464 225.90 -121.47 -131.87
CA GLN A 464 226.04 -121.33 -133.33
C GLN A 464 227.20 -120.41 -133.79
N GLY A 465 228.22 -120.21 -132.96
CA GLY A 465 229.44 -119.44 -133.30
C GLY A 465 230.70 -120.11 -132.75
#